data_AF-A0A7M7HN45-F1
#
_entry.id   AF-A0A7M7HN45-F1
#
_cell.length_a   1.000
_cell.length_b   1.000
_cell.length_c   1.000
_cell.angle_alpha   90.00
_cell.angle_beta   90.00
_cell.angle_gamma   90.00
#
_symmetry.space_group_name_H-M   'P 1'
#
loop_
_entity.id
_entity.type
_entity.pdbx_description
1 polymer ?
#
loop_
_entity_poly.entity_id
_entity_poly.type
_entity_poly.pdbx_seq_one_letter_code
_entity_poly.pdbx_strand_id
1 'polypeptide(L)'
;MDVGSVAIFCVIFITGFPGNTIILAAYAIKPQKKSTDLLIIIQALVDLIACITPQPEMISGVAICWITLIIRLSTSLGSLFLTFVIAVDRYVTVCRPFGRHLTKTQAVALAIASLAFSLLVNLTTLGYFKVIDVKSAGCIWSVSASSLQISMKVVQTVLFFVAVVVIMFSYTKIFILIRRQARVRSEMDAGLASHTGATMNSDIGTISESVTASDRGSRKALTNQIAPTANRQSSLIDESSGVHNPGYLEVPSSRPCGEPSNYGRALTNPPEGYVAERDGPPSTSMEISATQSSSAAVGHPSQPGENSGYNRPTRRVHGDRTTKMLLFITVVLIMSWIPYVLIFALPAHAYIYLVTRITSHHVVYSLARIRGFNHMINGFVYWAVNPVFRQDMKQVFIRLRKLTNR
;
A
#
# COMPACT_ATOMS: atom_id res chain seq x y z
N MET A 1 43.19 -1.28 2.39
CA MET A 1 41.77 -1.53 2.75
C MET A 1 41.39 -0.55 3.85
N ASP A 2 40.27 0.18 3.71
CA ASP A 2 39.77 1.11 4.74
C ASP A 2 39.05 0.36 5.86
N VAL A 3 39.46 0.57 7.12
CA VAL A 3 38.79 -0.03 8.29
C VAL A 3 37.36 0.49 8.42
N GLY A 4 37.10 1.74 8.01
CA GLY A 4 35.75 2.32 7.95
C GLY A 4 34.84 1.58 6.96
N SER A 5 35.31 1.28 5.74
CA SER A 5 34.60 0.45 4.76
C SER A 5 34.19 -0.89 5.33
N VAL A 6 35.11 -1.59 6.00
CA VAL A 6 34.85 -2.93 6.56
C VAL A 6 33.85 -2.84 7.72
N ALA A 7 34.05 -1.93 8.68
CA ALA A 7 33.14 -1.76 9.81
C ALA A 7 31.69 -1.44 9.37
N ILE A 8 31.54 -0.50 8.41
CA ILE A 8 30.24 -0.15 7.84
C ILE A 8 29.62 -1.34 7.10
N PHE A 9 30.40 -2.13 6.35
CA PHE A 9 29.91 -3.34 5.70
C PHE A 9 29.43 -4.38 6.72
N CYS A 10 30.24 -4.69 7.74
CA CYS A 10 29.88 -5.65 8.77
C CYS A 10 28.59 -5.27 9.51
N VAL A 11 28.38 -3.98 9.85
CA VAL A 11 27.13 -3.53 10.47
C VAL A 11 25.94 -3.70 9.52
N ILE A 12 26.08 -3.32 8.24
CA ILE A 12 25.01 -3.52 7.22
C ILE A 12 24.69 -5.01 7.05
N PHE A 13 25.70 -5.87 6.90
CA PHE A 13 25.54 -7.29 6.69
C PHE A 13 24.91 -7.99 7.90
N ILE A 14 25.51 -7.85 9.10
CA ILE A 14 25.10 -8.57 10.31
C ILE A 14 23.66 -8.20 10.74
N THR A 15 23.22 -6.97 10.47
CA THR A 15 21.86 -6.53 10.85
C THR A 15 20.84 -6.67 9.70
N GLY A 16 21.21 -6.30 8.48
CA GLY A 16 20.33 -6.30 7.33
C GLY A 16 20.09 -7.68 6.70
N PHE A 17 21.09 -8.58 6.71
CA PHE A 17 20.91 -9.94 6.22
C PHE A 17 19.81 -10.71 6.99
N PRO A 18 19.87 -10.86 8.34
CA PRO A 18 18.79 -11.51 9.08
C PRO A 18 17.50 -10.69 9.05
N GLY A 19 17.58 -9.36 9.12
CA GLY A 19 16.40 -8.48 9.09
C GLY A 19 15.53 -8.69 7.85
N ASN A 20 16.13 -8.66 6.66
CA ASN A 20 15.40 -8.86 5.40
C ASN A 20 15.03 -10.33 5.17
N THR A 21 15.86 -11.29 5.61
CA THR A 21 15.52 -12.73 5.55
C THR A 21 14.26 -13.04 6.38
N ILE A 22 14.12 -12.43 7.56
CA ILE A 22 12.92 -12.54 8.39
C ILE A 22 11.70 -11.87 7.72
N ILE A 23 11.87 -10.71 7.08
CA ILE A 23 10.79 -10.07 6.29
C ILE A 23 10.32 -11.00 5.17
N LEU A 24 11.27 -11.53 4.39
CA LEU A 24 11.00 -12.43 3.28
C LEU A 24 10.24 -13.67 3.75
N ALA A 25 10.71 -14.35 4.80
CA ALA A 25 10.05 -15.56 5.33
C ALA A 25 8.63 -15.27 5.85
N ALA A 26 8.45 -14.21 6.66
CA ALA A 26 7.17 -13.87 7.26
C ALA A 26 6.12 -13.42 6.22
N TYR A 27 6.53 -12.82 5.11
CA TYR A 27 5.63 -12.45 4.00
C TYR A 27 5.43 -13.61 3.00
N ALA A 28 6.44 -14.44 2.74
CA ALA A 28 6.34 -15.63 1.89
C ALA A 28 5.34 -16.65 2.45
N ILE A 29 5.29 -16.84 3.77
CA ILE A 29 4.39 -17.80 4.45
C ILE A 29 2.91 -17.37 4.41
N LYS A 30 2.58 -16.13 4.02
CA LYS A 30 1.18 -15.65 3.98
C LYS A 30 0.39 -16.33 2.86
N PRO A 31 -0.77 -16.96 3.16
CA PRO A 31 -1.53 -17.71 2.16
C PRO A 31 -2.19 -16.79 1.12
N GLN A 32 -2.61 -15.59 1.51
CA GLN A 32 -3.23 -14.61 0.62
C GLN A 32 -2.40 -13.33 0.58
N LYS A 33 -1.61 -13.17 -0.49
CA LYS A 33 -0.73 -12.02 -0.73
C LYS A 33 -1.43 -10.93 -1.56
N LYS A 34 -1.32 -9.67 -1.14
CA LYS A 34 -1.80 -8.45 -1.82
C LYS A 34 -0.70 -7.84 -2.70
N SER A 35 -1.02 -6.77 -3.43
CA SER A 35 -0.04 -5.94 -4.15
C SER A 35 1.09 -5.47 -3.24
N THR A 36 0.78 -4.80 -2.11
CA THR A 36 1.82 -4.35 -1.17
C THR A 36 2.67 -5.51 -0.65
N ASP A 37 2.09 -6.68 -0.36
CA ASP A 37 2.82 -7.81 0.21
C ASP A 37 3.88 -8.35 -0.78
N LEU A 38 3.61 -8.28 -2.09
CA LEU A 38 4.57 -8.62 -3.15
C LEU A 38 5.64 -7.54 -3.32
N LEU A 39 5.26 -6.26 -3.27
CA LEU A 39 6.23 -5.15 -3.31
C LEU A 39 7.21 -5.20 -2.13
N ILE A 40 6.72 -5.56 -0.94
CA ILE A 40 7.53 -5.74 0.28
C ILE A 40 8.51 -6.92 0.14
N ILE A 41 8.08 -8.03 -0.48
CA ILE A 41 8.96 -9.16 -0.80
C ILE A 41 10.06 -8.74 -1.77
N ILE A 42 9.74 -8.01 -2.84
CA ILE A 42 10.72 -7.52 -3.83
C ILE A 42 11.70 -6.53 -3.18
N GLN A 43 11.20 -5.61 -2.34
CA GLN A 43 12.02 -4.68 -1.57
C GLN A 43 13.02 -5.42 -0.67
N ALA A 44 12.55 -6.41 0.10
CA ALA A 44 13.42 -7.20 0.99
C ALA A 44 14.48 -8.00 0.22
N LEU A 45 14.18 -8.48 -1.00
CA LEU A 45 15.17 -9.14 -1.87
C LEU A 45 16.25 -8.16 -2.38
N VAL A 46 15.85 -6.96 -2.79
CA VAL A 46 16.78 -5.90 -3.24
C VAL A 46 17.68 -5.43 -2.09
N ASP A 47 17.10 -5.26 -0.89
CA ASP A 47 17.85 -4.91 0.31
C ASP A 47 18.78 -6.05 0.75
N LEU A 48 18.38 -7.32 0.61
CA LEU A 48 19.25 -8.47 0.86
C LEU A 48 20.46 -8.48 -0.09
N ILE A 49 20.25 -8.27 -1.38
CA ILE A 49 21.33 -8.16 -2.39
C ILE A 49 22.26 -7.00 -2.04
N ALA A 50 21.71 -5.84 -1.64
CA ALA A 50 22.51 -4.69 -1.22
C ALA A 50 23.32 -4.95 0.07
N CYS A 51 22.78 -5.74 1.02
CA CYS A 51 23.46 -6.09 2.27
C CYS A 51 24.60 -7.10 2.07
N ILE A 52 24.47 -8.05 1.15
CA ILE A 52 25.54 -9.03 0.86
C ILE A 52 26.62 -8.47 -0.08
N THR A 53 26.31 -7.44 -0.88
CA THR A 53 27.27 -6.87 -1.84
C THR A 53 28.32 -6.02 -1.09
N PRO A 54 29.62 -6.38 -1.09
CA PRO A 54 30.64 -5.66 -0.32
C PRO A 54 30.95 -4.27 -0.89
N GLN A 55 31.70 -3.48 -0.13
CA GLN A 55 32.24 -2.20 -0.58
C GLN A 55 33.31 -2.41 -1.68
N PRO A 56 33.45 -1.54 -2.69
CA PRO A 56 34.48 -1.68 -3.73
C PRO A 56 35.91 -1.80 -3.20
N GLU A 57 36.24 -1.09 -2.11
CA GLU A 57 37.58 -1.11 -1.49
C GLU A 57 37.89 -2.44 -0.76
N MET A 58 36.93 -3.38 -0.75
CA MET A 58 37.08 -4.75 -0.25
C MET A 58 37.16 -5.79 -1.38
N ILE A 59 37.06 -5.35 -2.65
CA ILE A 59 37.13 -6.19 -3.85
C ILE A 59 38.45 -5.95 -4.58
N SER A 60 39.02 -7.03 -5.13
CA SER A 60 40.07 -7.01 -6.15
C SER A 60 39.51 -7.62 -7.45
N GLY A 61 40.10 -7.27 -8.58
CA GLY A 61 39.63 -7.62 -9.92
C GLY A 61 38.69 -6.56 -10.49
N VAL A 62 39.12 -5.89 -11.57
CA VAL A 62 38.39 -4.81 -12.24
C VAL A 62 36.97 -5.23 -12.67
N ALA A 63 36.80 -6.45 -13.19
CA ALA A 63 35.50 -6.97 -13.60
C ALA A 63 34.53 -7.18 -12.42
N ILE A 64 35.00 -7.78 -11.32
CA ILE A 64 34.19 -7.98 -10.10
C ILE A 64 33.81 -6.62 -9.53
N CYS A 65 34.75 -5.67 -9.48
CA CYS A 65 34.49 -4.33 -8.99
C CYS A 65 33.44 -3.56 -9.81
N TRP A 66 33.49 -3.63 -11.15
CA TRP A 66 32.43 -3.06 -11.99
C TRP A 66 31.06 -3.65 -11.65
N ILE A 67 30.96 -4.98 -11.51
CA ILE A 67 29.72 -5.67 -11.14
C ILE A 67 29.25 -5.20 -9.75
N THR A 68 30.13 -5.18 -8.74
CA THR A 68 29.84 -4.68 -7.38
C THR A 68 29.36 -3.22 -7.39
N LEU A 69 30.00 -2.34 -8.17
CA LEU A 69 29.67 -0.92 -8.27
C LEU A 69 28.30 -0.71 -8.94
N ILE A 70 28.05 -1.35 -10.08
CA ILE A 70 26.77 -1.30 -10.79
C ILE A 70 25.65 -1.84 -9.90
N ILE A 71 25.85 -2.97 -9.20
CA ILE A 71 24.86 -3.52 -8.26
C ILE A 71 24.58 -2.51 -7.13
N ARG A 72 25.60 -1.95 -6.46
CA ARG A 72 25.42 -1.00 -5.33
C ARG A 72 24.79 0.34 -5.68
N LEU A 73 24.85 0.74 -6.95
CA LEU A 73 24.14 1.91 -7.44
C LEU A 73 22.70 1.55 -7.84
N SER A 74 22.53 0.40 -8.50
CA SER A 74 21.23 -0.08 -9.01
C SER A 74 20.27 -0.55 -7.91
N THR A 75 20.74 -1.25 -6.86
CA THR A 75 19.90 -1.65 -5.72
C THR A 75 19.47 -0.44 -4.89
N SER A 76 20.36 0.55 -4.72
CA SER A 76 20.03 1.80 -4.06
C SER A 76 18.93 2.55 -4.81
N LEU A 77 19.14 2.84 -6.11
CA LEU A 77 18.15 3.52 -6.94
C LEU A 77 16.83 2.71 -7.06
N GLY A 78 16.96 1.38 -7.09
CA GLY A 78 15.86 0.43 -7.03
C GLY A 78 15.02 0.57 -5.76
N SER A 79 15.62 0.57 -4.57
CA SER A 79 14.91 0.74 -3.29
C SER A 79 14.18 2.09 -3.19
N LEU A 80 14.71 3.15 -3.81
CA LEU A 80 14.00 4.44 -3.93
C LEU A 80 12.73 4.32 -4.79
N PHE A 81 12.84 3.77 -6.01
CA PHE A 81 11.69 3.63 -6.90
C PHE A 81 10.67 2.59 -6.40
N LEU A 82 11.11 1.50 -5.76
CA LEU A 82 10.22 0.57 -5.08
C LEU A 82 9.48 1.23 -3.91
N THR A 83 10.15 2.08 -3.12
CA THR A 83 9.49 2.89 -2.07
C THR A 83 8.46 3.85 -2.66
N PHE A 84 8.72 4.43 -3.84
CA PHE A 84 7.74 5.22 -4.60
C PHE A 84 6.54 4.38 -5.06
N VAL A 85 6.74 3.19 -5.66
CA VAL A 85 5.65 2.29 -6.09
C VAL A 85 4.82 1.83 -4.88
N ILE A 86 5.48 1.52 -3.76
CA ILE A 86 4.81 1.21 -2.48
C ILE A 86 3.98 2.41 -2.01
N ALA A 87 4.52 3.63 -1.97
CA ALA A 87 3.79 4.82 -1.54
C ALA A 87 2.52 5.06 -2.37
N VAL A 88 2.58 4.84 -3.69
CA VAL A 88 1.43 4.92 -4.60
C VAL A 88 0.41 3.79 -4.36
N ASP A 89 0.86 2.54 -4.22
CA ASP A 89 0.00 1.39 -3.88
C ASP A 89 -0.74 1.60 -2.54
N ARG A 90 -0.05 2.11 -1.52
CA ARG A 90 -0.66 2.50 -0.24
C ARG A 90 -1.65 3.65 -0.41
N TYR A 91 -1.30 4.69 -1.17
CA TYR A 91 -2.18 5.84 -1.39
C TYR A 91 -3.49 5.42 -2.06
N VAL A 92 -3.43 4.63 -3.13
CA VAL A 92 -4.63 4.14 -3.81
C VAL A 92 -5.45 3.24 -2.89
N THR A 93 -4.82 2.23 -2.27
CA THR A 93 -5.50 1.25 -1.40
C THR A 93 -6.17 1.89 -0.18
N VAL A 94 -5.56 2.92 0.42
CA VAL A 94 -6.06 3.57 1.64
C VAL A 94 -6.97 4.76 1.33
N CYS A 95 -6.63 5.62 0.37
CA CYS A 95 -7.35 6.86 0.10
C CYS A 95 -8.43 6.76 -0.98
N ARG A 96 -8.44 5.71 -1.81
CA ARG A 96 -9.45 5.48 -2.85
C ARG A 96 -10.10 4.10 -2.68
N PRO A 97 -10.92 3.87 -1.63
CA PRO A 97 -11.50 2.55 -1.36
C PRO A 97 -12.39 2.00 -2.49
N PHE A 98 -13.02 2.88 -3.27
CA PHE A 98 -13.81 2.54 -4.47
C PHE A 98 -13.08 2.88 -5.79
N GLY A 99 -11.79 3.22 -5.73
CA GLY A 99 -10.99 3.48 -6.93
C GLY A 99 -10.45 2.20 -7.56
N ARG A 100 -9.96 2.31 -8.80
CA ARG A 100 -9.24 1.21 -9.48
C ARG A 100 -7.92 0.93 -8.75
N HIS A 101 -7.86 -0.19 -8.01
CA HIS A 101 -6.68 -0.62 -7.27
C HIS A 101 -5.62 -1.27 -8.18
N LEU A 102 -4.37 -1.24 -7.75
CA LEU A 102 -3.25 -1.85 -8.46
C LEU A 102 -3.35 -3.38 -8.38
N THR A 103 -3.40 -4.08 -9.53
CA THR A 103 -3.46 -5.55 -9.52
C THR A 103 -2.11 -6.15 -9.09
N LYS A 104 -2.11 -7.42 -8.66
CA LYS A 104 -0.88 -8.13 -8.27
C LYS A 104 0.15 -8.13 -9.42
N THR A 105 -0.30 -8.39 -10.65
CA THR A 105 0.53 -8.37 -11.86
C THR A 105 1.06 -6.97 -12.17
N GLN A 106 0.24 -5.93 -12.04
CA GLN A 106 0.69 -4.54 -12.25
C GLN A 106 1.72 -4.10 -11.19
N ALA A 107 1.55 -4.49 -9.93
CA ALA A 107 2.51 -4.19 -8.88
C ALA A 107 3.88 -4.84 -9.15
N VAL A 108 3.90 -6.12 -9.54
CA VAL A 108 5.14 -6.83 -9.91
C VAL A 108 5.75 -6.24 -11.19
N ALA A 109 4.94 -5.91 -12.21
CA ALA A 109 5.43 -5.30 -13.45
C ALA A 109 6.07 -3.92 -13.21
N LEU A 110 5.43 -3.05 -12.41
CA LEU A 110 6.00 -1.74 -12.03
C LEU A 110 7.28 -1.89 -11.20
N ALA A 111 7.35 -2.89 -10.32
CA ALA A 111 8.56 -3.18 -9.54
C ALA A 111 9.72 -3.65 -10.44
N ILE A 112 9.47 -4.59 -11.35
CA ILE A 112 10.48 -5.07 -12.31
C ILE A 112 10.92 -3.93 -13.24
N ALA A 113 9.99 -3.13 -13.76
CA ALA A 113 10.31 -1.97 -14.59
C ALA A 113 11.16 -0.93 -13.83
N SER A 114 10.85 -0.68 -12.55
CA SER A 114 11.62 0.21 -11.68
C SER A 114 13.06 -0.28 -11.48
N LEU A 115 13.25 -1.59 -11.31
CA LEU A 115 14.58 -2.20 -11.16
C LEU A 115 15.36 -2.23 -12.47
N ALA A 116 14.71 -2.55 -13.60
CA ALA A 116 15.31 -2.50 -14.92
C ALA A 116 15.74 -1.07 -15.30
N PHE A 117 14.91 -0.07 -15.02
CA PHE A 117 15.25 1.35 -15.19
C PHE A 117 16.42 1.77 -14.27
N SER A 118 16.41 1.32 -13.01
CA SER A 118 17.50 1.59 -12.06
C SER A 118 18.83 0.99 -12.51
N LEU A 119 18.81 -0.21 -13.11
CA LEU A 119 19.97 -0.83 -13.73
C LEU A 119 20.43 -0.06 -14.97
N LEU A 120 19.52 0.25 -15.90
CA LEU A 120 19.82 0.98 -17.13
C LEU A 120 20.46 2.35 -16.87
N VAL A 121 19.89 3.14 -15.94
CA VAL A 121 20.42 4.45 -15.56
C VAL A 121 21.85 4.33 -15.02
N ASN A 122 22.15 3.32 -14.21
CA ASN A 122 23.49 3.13 -13.65
C ASN A 122 24.46 2.43 -14.61
N LEU A 123 23.98 1.66 -15.59
CA LEU A 123 24.82 1.07 -16.64
C LEU A 123 25.53 2.16 -17.48
N THR A 124 24.93 3.35 -17.59
CA THR A 124 25.56 4.52 -18.24
C THR A 124 26.89 4.94 -17.59
N THR A 125 27.15 4.57 -16.33
CA THR A 125 28.42 4.86 -15.63
C THR A 125 29.63 4.21 -16.30
N LEU A 126 29.43 3.13 -17.07
CA LEU A 126 30.47 2.53 -17.91
C LEU A 126 31.09 3.55 -18.89
N GLY A 127 30.34 4.57 -19.31
CA GLY A 127 30.82 5.61 -20.23
C GLY A 127 31.59 6.76 -19.58
N TYR A 128 31.65 6.85 -18.24
CA TYR A 128 32.31 7.98 -17.57
C TYR A 128 33.02 7.67 -16.23
N PHE A 129 32.96 6.44 -15.71
CA PHE A 129 33.85 5.98 -14.63
C PHE A 129 35.06 5.22 -15.21
N LYS A 130 36.21 5.39 -14.58
CA LYS A 130 37.42 4.58 -14.78
C LYS A 130 37.76 3.84 -13.49
N VAL A 131 37.46 2.54 -13.50
CA VAL A 131 37.74 1.61 -12.40
C VAL A 131 39.21 1.17 -12.45
N ILE A 132 39.88 1.15 -11.30
CA ILE A 132 41.29 0.78 -11.13
C ILE A 132 41.39 -0.11 -9.89
N ASP A 133 42.01 -1.28 -10.01
CA ASP A 133 42.34 -2.12 -8.85
C ASP A 133 43.75 -1.80 -8.33
N VAL A 134 43.87 -1.54 -7.02
CA VAL A 134 45.10 -1.10 -6.38
C VAL A 134 45.40 -2.01 -5.19
N LYS A 135 46.48 -2.80 -5.26
CA LYS A 135 46.82 -3.88 -4.30
C LYS A 135 46.75 -3.48 -2.81
N SER A 136 47.00 -2.22 -2.45
CA SER A 136 46.93 -1.70 -1.08
C SER A 136 45.57 -1.10 -0.69
N ALA A 137 44.79 -0.58 -1.66
CA ALA A 137 43.52 0.12 -1.43
C ALA A 137 42.28 -0.74 -1.74
N GLY A 138 42.44 -1.85 -2.47
CA GLY A 138 41.35 -2.54 -3.14
C GLY A 138 40.93 -1.79 -4.41
N CYS A 139 39.73 -2.07 -4.91
CA CYS A 139 39.21 -1.36 -6.06
C CYS A 139 38.80 0.08 -5.74
N ILE A 140 39.27 1.01 -6.56
CA ILE A 140 38.89 2.43 -6.56
C ILE A 140 38.32 2.82 -7.93
N TRP A 141 37.60 3.93 -7.97
CA TRP A 141 37.02 4.47 -9.20
C TRP A 141 37.29 5.97 -9.29
N SER A 142 37.70 6.40 -10.48
CA SER A 142 37.86 7.79 -10.86
C SER A 142 36.81 8.16 -11.91
N VAL A 143 36.56 9.45 -12.14
CA VAL A 143 35.49 9.90 -13.02
C VAL A 143 36.04 10.83 -14.07
N SER A 144 35.78 10.56 -15.35
CA SER A 144 36.19 11.45 -16.45
C SER A 144 35.22 12.62 -16.57
N ALA A 145 35.76 13.83 -16.41
CA ALA A 145 35.05 15.08 -16.67
C ALA A 145 34.48 15.08 -18.10
N SER A 146 33.16 14.99 -18.20
CA SER A 146 32.45 14.75 -19.47
C SER A 146 31.01 15.25 -19.40
N SER A 147 30.46 15.65 -20.54
CA SER A 147 29.05 16.06 -20.63
C SER A 147 28.10 14.94 -20.18
N LEU A 148 28.46 13.68 -20.44
CA LEU A 148 27.71 12.50 -19.97
C LEU A 148 27.64 12.42 -18.44
N GLN A 149 28.78 12.59 -17.74
CA GLN A 149 28.82 12.65 -16.27
C GLN A 149 27.89 13.74 -15.73
N ILE A 150 27.94 14.94 -16.32
CA ILE A 150 27.16 16.10 -15.85
C ILE A 150 25.66 15.84 -16.08
N SER A 151 25.26 15.40 -17.26
CA SER A 151 23.87 15.04 -17.57
C SER A 151 23.33 13.94 -16.65
N MET A 152 24.10 12.87 -16.41
CA MET A 152 23.67 11.79 -15.52
C MET A 152 23.61 12.22 -14.05
N LYS A 153 24.52 13.10 -13.59
CA LYS A 153 24.40 13.75 -12.27
C LYS A 153 23.08 14.50 -12.12
N VAL A 154 22.74 15.34 -13.10
CA VAL A 154 21.50 16.13 -13.10
C VAL A 154 20.27 15.21 -13.14
N VAL A 155 20.24 14.22 -14.05
CA VAL A 155 19.12 13.27 -14.18
C VAL A 155 18.89 12.49 -12.89
N GLN A 156 19.92 11.91 -12.27
CA GLN A 156 19.77 11.19 -11.00
C GLN A 156 19.31 12.11 -9.86
N THR A 157 19.79 13.35 -9.81
CA THR A 157 19.39 14.35 -8.80
C THR A 157 17.91 14.75 -8.96
N VAL A 158 17.48 15.04 -10.19
CA VAL A 158 16.07 15.37 -10.49
C VAL A 158 15.14 14.19 -10.20
N LEU A 159 15.51 12.97 -10.62
CA LEU A 159 14.74 11.75 -10.33
C LEU A 159 14.58 11.52 -8.82
N PHE A 160 15.62 11.77 -8.02
CA PHE A 160 15.53 11.70 -6.56
C PHE A 160 14.49 12.69 -6.00
N PHE A 161 14.59 13.98 -6.34
CA PHE A 161 13.65 14.97 -5.83
C PHE A 161 12.21 14.73 -6.30
N VAL A 162 11.99 14.31 -7.56
CA VAL A 162 10.66 13.94 -8.07
C VAL A 162 10.09 12.74 -7.31
N ALA A 163 10.89 11.69 -7.08
CA ALA A 163 10.45 10.53 -6.30
C ALA A 163 10.08 10.93 -4.86
N VAL A 164 10.92 11.72 -4.18
CA VAL A 164 10.68 12.22 -2.82
C VAL A 164 9.42 13.09 -2.73
N VAL A 165 9.19 13.99 -3.70
CA VAL A 165 7.98 14.84 -3.72
C VAL A 165 6.70 14.00 -3.84
N VAL A 166 6.65 13.02 -4.76
CA VAL A 166 5.46 12.17 -4.93
C VAL A 166 5.27 11.24 -3.72
N ILE A 167 6.35 10.69 -3.18
CA ILE A 167 6.36 9.90 -1.93
C ILE A 167 5.74 10.73 -0.78
N MET A 168 6.24 11.94 -0.55
CA MET A 168 5.77 12.80 0.54
C MET A 168 4.33 13.27 0.33
N PHE A 169 3.92 13.57 -0.91
CA PHE A 169 2.52 13.88 -1.24
C PHE A 169 1.60 12.69 -0.92
N SER A 170 1.95 11.49 -1.38
CA SER A 170 1.20 10.24 -1.13
C SER A 170 1.02 10.01 0.37
N TYR A 171 2.10 10.05 1.17
CA TYR A 171 2.01 9.86 2.62
C TYR A 171 1.28 11.00 3.35
N THR A 172 1.40 12.25 2.89
CA THR A 172 0.64 13.38 3.45
C THR A 172 -0.87 13.19 3.26
N LYS A 173 -1.31 12.77 2.07
CA LYS A 173 -2.73 12.47 1.82
C LYS A 173 -3.22 11.29 2.67
N ILE A 174 -2.40 10.24 2.85
CA ILE A 174 -2.76 9.11 3.71
C ILE A 174 -2.86 9.53 5.19
N PHE A 175 -1.90 10.32 5.69
CA PHE A 175 -1.91 10.80 7.08
C PHE A 175 -3.12 11.69 7.38
N ILE A 176 -3.48 12.58 6.46
CA ILE A 176 -4.71 13.40 6.54
C ILE A 176 -5.95 12.50 6.62
N LEU A 177 -6.04 11.46 5.79
CA LEU A 177 -7.16 10.52 5.83
C LEU A 177 -7.23 9.76 7.16
N ILE A 178 -6.10 9.27 7.66
CA ILE A 178 -6.01 8.56 8.95
C ILE A 178 -6.48 9.47 10.09
N ARG A 179 -6.04 10.74 10.13
CA ARG A 179 -6.49 11.72 11.14
C ARG A 179 -7.99 12.04 10.99
N ARG A 180 -8.52 12.16 9.77
CA ARG A 180 -9.97 12.35 9.54
C ARG A 180 -10.79 11.16 10.03
N GLN A 181 -10.34 9.93 9.76
CA GLN A 181 -11.01 8.71 10.23
C GLN A 181 -10.95 8.57 11.76
N ALA A 182 -9.83 8.95 12.38
CA ALA A 182 -9.71 8.98 13.84
C ALA A 182 -10.65 10.01 14.48
N ARG A 183 -10.71 11.24 13.92
CA ARG A 183 -11.60 12.31 14.40
C ARG A 183 -13.08 11.92 14.33
N VAL A 184 -13.55 11.44 13.17
CA VAL A 184 -14.94 11.00 12.99
C VAL A 184 -15.25 9.84 13.95
N ARG A 185 -14.29 8.95 14.20
CA ARG A 185 -14.48 7.89 15.20
C ARG A 185 -14.64 8.45 16.62
N SER A 186 -13.82 9.40 17.06
CA SER A 186 -14.00 10.03 18.38
C SER A 186 -15.31 10.80 18.49
N GLU A 187 -15.79 11.43 17.41
CA GLU A 187 -17.08 12.11 17.37
C GLU A 187 -18.25 11.11 17.51
N MET A 188 -18.19 9.95 16.81
CA MET A 188 -19.17 8.87 16.98
C MET A 188 -19.13 8.22 18.36
N ASP A 189 -17.93 7.84 18.82
CA ASP A 189 -17.75 7.11 20.07
C ASP A 189 -18.10 8.03 21.29
N ALA A 190 -17.97 9.37 21.18
CA ALA A 190 -18.47 10.34 22.17
C ALA A 190 -19.99 10.59 22.09
N GLY A 191 -20.57 10.66 20.89
CA GLY A 191 -22.02 10.78 20.73
C GLY A 191 -22.78 9.59 21.34
N LEU A 192 -22.21 8.38 21.21
CA LEU A 192 -22.74 7.18 21.87
C LEU A 192 -22.74 7.31 23.39
N ALA A 193 -21.63 7.75 23.99
CA ALA A 193 -21.53 7.95 25.44
C ALA A 193 -22.56 8.98 25.95
N SER A 194 -22.80 10.06 25.19
CA SER A 194 -23.82 11.06 25.53
C SER A 194 -25.25 10.49 25.48
N HIS A 195 -25.54 9.58 24.54
CA HIS A 195 -26.85 8.91 24.49
C HIS A 195 -27.05 7.94 25.66
N THR A 196 -26.05 7.12 26.00
CA THR A 196 -26.14 6.18 27.12
C THR A 196 -26.33 6.90 28.47
N GLY A 197 -25.64 8.03 28.68
CA GLY A 197 -25.84 8.86 29.86
C GLY A 197 -27.22 9.52 29.92
N ALA A 198 -27.82 9.85 28.78
CA ALA A 198 -29.17 10.43 28.73
C ALA A 198 -30.26 9.43 29.12
N THR A 199 -30.25 8.21 28.58
CA THR A 199 -31.21 7.17 28.97
C THR A 199 -31.09 6.80 30.45
N MET A 200 -29.85 6.65 30.95
CA MET A 200 -29.61 6.27 32.35
C MET A 200 -30.12 7.32 33.34
N ASN A 201 -30.16 8.61 32.96
CA ASN A 201 -30.78 9.67 33.77
C ASN A 201 -32.32 9.66 33.69
N SER A 202 -32.92 9.33 32.53
CA SER A 202 -34.38 9.21 32.39
C SER A 202 -34.96 8.06 33.22
N ASP A 203 -34.27 6.91 33.25
CA ASP A 203 -34.69 5.75 34.04
C ASP A 203 -34.67 6.06 35.55
N ILE A 204 -33.69 6.86 36.02
CA ILE A 204 -33.63 7.35 37.40
C ILE A 204 -34.75 8.35 37.69
N GLY A 205 -35.03 9.29 36.76
CA GLY A 205 -36.11 10.27 36.91
C GLY A 205 -37.48 9.61 37.07
N THR A 206 -37.75 8.56 36.28
CA THR A 206 -39.05 7.86 36.25
C THR A 206 -39.38 7.13 37.56
N ILE A 207 -38.37 6.72 38.34
CA ILE A 207 -38.59 6.10 39.66
C ILE A 207 -38.99 7.15 40.71
N SER A 208 -38.49 8.39 40.59
CA SER A 208 -38.70 9.46 41.58
C SER A 208 -40.07 10.14 41.50
N GLU A 209 -40.85 9.92 40.44
CA GLU A 209 -42.13 10.63 40.22
C GLU A 209 -43.35 9.92 40.84
N SER A 210 -43.13 8.80 41.55
CA SER A 210 -44.19 7.98 42.17
C SER A 210 -44.59 8.42 43.59
N VAL A 211 -43.87 9.36 44.21
CA VAL A 211 -44.11 9.79 45.61
C VAL A 211 -44.03 11.32 45.78
N THR A 212 -45.06 12.03 45.30
CA THR A 212 -45.86 12.98 46.09
C THR A 212 -46.88 13.70 45.21
N ALA A 213 -48.17 13.45 45.44
CA ALA A 213 -49.24 14.32 44.96
C ALA A 213 -49.93 14.98 46.16
N SER A 214 -49.79 16.31 46.33
CA SER A 214 -50.82 17.11 47.02
C SER A 214 -50.71 18.63 46.79
N ASP A 215 -51.89 19.21 46.55
CA ASP A 215 -52.37 20.56 46.84
C ASP A 215 -51.90 21.84 46.10
N ARG A 216 -52.94 22.56 45.63
CA ARG A 216 -53.15 24.01 45.42
C ARG A 216 -51.99 25.00 45.17
N GLY A 217 -52.24 25.88 44.19
CA GLY A 217 -51.84 27.30 44.29
C GLY A 217 -51.89 28.07 42.97
N SER A 218 -52.83 29.00 42.80
CA SER A 218 -52.91 29.86 41.59
C SER A 218 -52.84 31.34 41.93
N ARG A 219 -51.85 32.08 41.39
CA ARG A 219 -52.05 33.39 40.74
C ARG A 219 -50.79 34.02 40.10
N LYS A 220 -51.05 34.55 38.90
CA LYS A 220 -50.31 35.43 37.99
C LYS A 220 -49.44 36.55 38.62
N ALA A 221 -48.25 36.82 38.05
CA ALA A 221 -47.85 38.11 37.41
C ALA A 221 -46.40 38.02 36.85
N LEU A 222 -46.12 38.20 35.54
CA LEU A 222 -45.93 39.46 34.77
C LEU A 222 -44.52 40.10 35.03
N THR A 223 -43.48 39.90 34.18
CA THR A 223 -43.12 40.74 32.98
C THR A 223 -41.87 41.62 33.25
N ASN A 224 -40.88 41.89 32.36
CA ASN A 224 -40.72 41.68 30.90
C ASN A 224 -39.23 41.63 30.42
N GLN A 225 -38.97 40.95 29.28
CA GLN A 225 -37.99 41.28 28.20
C GLN A 225 -36.47 41.42 28.57
N ILE A 226 -35.47 41.44 27.66
CA ILE A 226 -35.39 41.69 26.19
C ILE A 226 -34.57 40.56 25.48
N ALA A 227 -34.84 40.31 24.18
CA ALA A 227 -34.05 39.47 23.28
C ALA A 227 -33.51 40.28 22.08
N PRO A 228 -32.64 39.70 21.23
CA PRO A 228 -33.10 39.48 19.85
C PRO A 228 -32.69 38.14 19.22
N THR A 229 -33.29 37.82 18.07
CA THR A 229 -33.29 36.49 17.42
C THR A 229 -32.74 36.49 15.99
N ALA A 230 -32.11 35.38 15.58
CA ALA A 230 -31.98 34.90 14.19
C ALA A 230 -31.54 33.42 14.22
N ASN A 231 -32.41 32.47 14.56
CA ASN A 231 -33.53 31.90 13.80
C ASN A 231 -33.11 31.04 12.57
N ARG A 232 -33.79 29.92 12.38
CA ARG A 232 -33.36 28.75 11.58
C ARG A 232 -34.53 28.23 10.76
N GLN A 233 -34.51 28.42 9.44
CA GLN A 233 -35.66 28.14 8.60
C GLN A 233 -35.59 26.75 7.95
N SER A 234 -36.69 26.00 8.08
CA SER A 234 -36.96 24.73 7.40
C SER A 234 -38.45 24.74 7.05
N SER A 235 -38.80 24.41 5.82
CA SER A 235 -40.17 24.53 5.32
C SER A 235 -40.58 23.29 4.52
N LEU A 236 -41.66 22.65 4.97
CA LEU A 236 -42.47 21.73 4.17
C LEU A 236 -43.71 22.48 3.69
N ILE A 237 -44.17 22.20 2.48
CA ILE A 237 -45.50 22.52 1.95
C ILE A 237 -45.98 21.26 1.20
N ASP A 238 -47.29 21.07 1.14
CA ASP A 238 -47.96 19.78 0.94
C ASP A 238 -48.58 19.58 -0.47
N GLU A 239 -49.30 18.46 -0.62
CA GLU A 239 -50.19 17.98 -1.71
C GLU A 239 -50.86 19.00 -2.68
N SER A 240 -51.33 18.61 -3.89
CA SER A 240 -51.74 17.27 -4.40
C SER A 240 -51.67 17.10 -5.94
N SER A 241 -51.81 15.84 -6.40
CA SER A 241 -52.40 15.38 -7.68
C SER A 241 -51.71 15.71 -9.03
N GLY A 242 -51.23 14.67 -9.75
CA GLY A 242 -50.66 14.81 -11.11
C GLY A 242 -50.10 13.54 -11.76
N VAL A 243 -50.96 12.58 -12.11
CA VAL A 243 -50.66 11.25 -12.69
C VAL A 243 -49.72 11.24 -13.92
N HIS A 244 -48.53 10.59 -13.83
CA HIS A 244 -48.09 9.46 -14.70
C HIS A 244 -46.66 8.93 -14.43
N ASN A 245 -46.44 7.64 -14.74
CA ASN A 245 -45.14 6.99 -14.98
C ASN A 245 -44.87 7.07 -16.51
N PRO A 246 -43.62 7.01 -17.06
CA PRO A 246 -42.70 5.89 -16.84
C PRO A 246 -41.17 6.23 -16.99
N GLY A 247 -40.32 5.19 -17.06
CA GLY A 247 -39.23 5.18 -18.05
C GLY A 247 -37.78 5.01 -17.54
N TYR A 248 -37.16 3.87 -17.88
CA TYR A 248 -35.70 3.75 -18.00
C TYR A 248 -35.20 4.55 -19.22
N LEU A 249 -33.95 5.03 -19.18
CA LEU A 249 -33.27 5.55 -20.38
C LEU A 249 -31.76 5.22 -20.36
N GLU A 250 -31.38 4.19 -21.13
CA GLU A 250 -30.01 3.98 -21.61
C GLU A 250 -29.81 4.72 -22.94
N VAL A 251 -28.61 5.28 -23.18
CA VAL A 251 -28.25 5.90 -24.47
C VAL A 251 -26.72 5.81 -24.68
N PRO A 252 -26.21 5.52 -25.90
CA PRO A 252 -26.55 4.36 -26.72
C PRO A 252 -25.29 3.61 -27.23
N SER A 253 -25.48 2.46 -27.90
CA SER A 253 -24.43 1.81 -28.70
C SER A 253 -24.67 2.01 -30.20
N SER A 254 -23.63 2.35 -30.95
CA SER A 254 -23.73 2.68 -32.38
C SER A 254 -23.48 1.48 -33.30
N ARG A 255 -24.44 1.19 -34.20
CA ARG A 255 -24.24 0.41 -35.43
C ARG A 255 -24.54 1.27 -36.66
N PRO A 256 -23.82 1.09 -37.79
CA PRO A 256 -24.34 1.35 -39.12
C PRO A 256 -25.07 0.11 -39.68
N CYS A 257 -26.02 0.31 -40.59
CA CYS A 257 -26.63 -0.73 -41.42
C CYS A 257 -26.62 -0.29 -42.89
N GLY A 258 -26.63 -1.26 -43.81
CA GLY A 258 -26.74 -1.07 -45.25
C GLY A 258 -27.13 -2.40 -45.92
N GLU A 259 -27.96 -2.33 -46.95
CA GLU A 259 -28.69 -3.48 -47.53
C GLU A 259 -28.02 -4.02 -48.83
N PRO A 260 -28.72 -4.65 -49.82
CA PRO A 260 -28.75 -6.12 -49.90
C PRO A 260 -28.43 -6.68 -51.31
N SER A 261 -28.36 -8.01 -51.48
CA SER A 261 -28.78 -8.71 -52.73
C SER A 261 -28.66 -10.24 -52.64
N ASN A 262 -29.41 -10.94 -53.50
CA ASN A 262 -29.36 -12.39 -53.71
C ASN A 262 -28.25 -12.78 -54.70
N TYR A 263 -27.69 -13.99 -54.56
CA TYR A 263 -27.66 -15.05 -55.58
C TYR A 263 -27.25 -16.38 -54.88
N GLY A 264 -27.41 -17.54 -55.51
CA GLY A 264 -27.21 -18.84 -54.83
C GLY A 264 -26.79 -20.00 -55.74
N ARG A 265 -27.15 -21.24 -55.33
CA ARG A 265 -26.99 -22.54 -56.03
C ARG A 265 -25.62 -23.23 -55.96
N ALA A 266 -25.55 -24.36 -55.24
CA ALA A 266 -25.14 -25.68 -55.76
C ALA A 266 -25.18 -26.78 -54.66
N LEU A 267 -25.47 -28.02 -55.05
CA LEU A 267 -25.16 -29.25 -54.29
C LEU A 267 -23.87 -29.87 -54.87
N THR A 268 -23.15 -30.70 -54.09
CA THR A 268 -23.03 -32.17 -54.29
C THR A 268 -21.96 -32.82 -53.38
N ASN A 269 -22.34 -33.92 -52.72
CA ASN A 269 -21.46 -35.02 -52.23
C ASN A 269 -21.22 -36.03 -53.40
N PRO A 270 -20.59 -37.24 -53.30
CA PRO A 270 -20.15 -38.08 -52.14
C PRO A 270 -18.74 -38.70 -52.37
N PRO A 271 -18.31 -39.91 -51.88
CA PRO A 271 -18.83 -40.85 -50.84
C PRO A 271 -17.74 -41.14 -49.74
N GLU A 272 -17.65 -42.22 -48.94
CA GLU A 272 -18.41 -43.48 -48.68
C GLU A 272 -18.14 -43.98 -47.23
N GLY A 273 -18.23 -45.30 -46.91
CA GLY A 273 -17.39 -45.89 -45.83
C GLY A 273 -17.96 -46.88 -44.79
N TYR A 274 -19.00 -47.70 -45.09
CA TYR A 274 -19.35 -48.98 -44.41
C TYR A 274 -19.63 -49.10 -42.87
N VAL A 275 -20.92 -49.36 -42.57
CA VAL A 275 -21.48 -50.46 -41.70
C VAL A 275 -21.23 -50.51 -40.17
N ALA A 276 -22.33 -50.41 -39.39
CA ALA A 276 -22.86 -51.48 -38.52
C ALA A 276 -24.26 -51.15 -37.91
N GLU A 277 -25.21 -52.11 -37.97
CA GLU A 277 -26.45 -52.18 -37.15
C GLU A 277 -26.16 -53.00 -35.85
N ARG A 278 -26.99 -53.18 -34.80
CA ARG A 278 -28.41 -52.85 -34.42
C ARG A 278 -28.47 -52.85 -32.85
N ASP A 279 -29.55 -52.88 -32.04
CA ASP A 279 -31.02 -52.97 -32.17
C ASP A 279 -31.75 -52.46 -30.89
N GLY A 280 -33.09 -52.40 -30.92
CA GLY A 280 -33.95 -52.73 -29.77
C GLY A 280 -34.37 -51.59 -28.79
N PRO A 281 -35.69 -51.27 -28.67
CA PRO A 281 -36.22 -50.28 -27.71
C PRO A 281 -37.22 -50.92 -26.67
N PRO A 282 -38.34 -50.30 -26.25
CA PRO A 282 -38.42 -49.40 -25.07
C PRO A 282 -39.53 -49.75 -24.03
N SER A 283 -39.54 -49.08 -22.86
CA SER A 283 -40.70 -49.06 -21.93
C SER A 283 -40.90 -47.75 -21.13
N THR A 284 -42.17 -47.37 -21.00
CA THR A 284 -42.91 -46.49 -20.05
C THR A 284 -42.32 -46.24 -18.64
N SER A 285 -42.69 -45.21 -17.84
CA SER A 285 -43.91 -44.35 -17.71
C SER A 285 -43.54 -42.94 -17.14
N MET A 286 -44.24 -41.81 -17.39
CA MET A 286 -45.53 -41.32 -16.85
C MET A 286 -45.62 -41.33 -15.29
N GLU A 287 -46.12 -40.31 -14.55
CA GLU A 287 -46.77 -39.04 -14.94
C GLU A 287 -46.81 -37.96 -13.80
N ILE A 288 -47.08 -36.68 -14.16
CA ILE A 288 -48.04 -35.66 -13.63
C ILE A 288 -48.48 -35.72 -12.12
N SER A 289 -48.72 -34.64 -11.35
CA SER A 289 -49.16 -33.25 -11.64
C SER A 289 -48.67 -32.20 -10.60
N ALA A 290 -49.10 -30.94 -10.74
CA ALA A 290 -48.97 -29.85 -9.76
C ALA A 290 -50.34 -29.31 -9.30
N THR A 291 -50.39 -28.59 -8.17
CA THR A 291 -51.37 -27.50 -7.92
C THR A 291 -50.99 -26.64 -6.71
N GLN A 292 -51.55 -25.43 -6.63
CA GLN A 292 -51.34 -24.47 -5.54
C GLN A 292 -52.48 -24.53 -4.50
N SER A 293 -52.24 -24.03 -3.29
CA SER A 293 -53.27 -23.53 -2.37
C SER A 293 -52.66 -22.57 -1.34
N SER A 294 -53.43 -21.58 -0.89
CA SER A 294 -53.00 -20.56 0.07
C SER A 294 -54.15 -20.22 1.03
N SER A 295 -53.86 -20.24 2.34
CA SER A 295 -54.76 -19.85 3.42
C SER A 295 -53.91 -19.33 4.59
N ALA A 296 -54.40 -18.34 5.35
CA ALA A 296 -53.65 -17.69 6.43
C ALA A 296 -54.41 -17.69 7.77
N ALA A 297 -53.69 -17.82 8.89
CA ALA A 297 -54.24 -17.57 10.23
C ALA A 297 -53.15 -17.25 11.29
N VAL A 298 -53.38 -16.14 12.00
CA VAL A 298 -53.09 -15.87 13.44
C VAL A 298 -51.70 -16.24 14.02
N GLY A 299 -50.93 -15.20 14.33
CA GLY A 299 -49.63 -15.29 14.99
C GLY A 299 -49.61 -15.39 16.52
N HIS A 300 -48.40 -15.29 17.05
CA HIS A 300 -48.08 -15.18 18.48
C HIS A 300 -46.80 -14.32 18.64
N PRO A 301 -46.71 -13.38 19.59
CA PRO A 301 -45.52 -12.56 19.79
C PRO A 301 -44.47 -13.27 20.67
N SER A 302 -43.20 -13.25 20.24
CA SER A 302 -42.07 -13.83 20.98
C SER A 302 -40.82 -12.95 20.88
N GLN A 303 -40.61 -12.14 21.93
CA GLN A 303 -39.40 -11.45 22.41
C GLN A 303 -38.41 -10.77 21.40
N PRO A 304 -37.94 -9.54 21.69
CA PRO A 304 -36.84 -8.93 20.95
C PRO A 304 -35.52 -9.63 21.29
N GLY A 305 -34.97 -10.40 20.36
CA GLY A 305 -33.67 -11.04 20.52
C GLY A 305 -32.52 -10.03 20.70
N GLU A 306 -31.52 -10.39 21.50
CA GLU A 306 -30.32 -9.57 21.75
C GLU A 306 -29.62 -9.21 20.44
N ASN A 307 -29.78 -7.95 20.03
CA ASN A 307 -29.53 -7.57 18.65
C ASN A 307 -28.03 -7.34 18.38
N SER A 308 -27.36 -8.44 17.99
CA SER A 308 -26.27 -8.45 17.02
C SER A 308 -25.20 -7.39 17.24
N GLY A 309 -24.25 -7.67 18.15
CA GLY A 309 -23.04 -6.87 18.35
C GLY A 309 -22.30 -6.65 17.04
N TYR A 310 -22.51 -5.49 16.43
CA TYR A 310 -22.15 -5.21 15.03
C TYR A 310 -20.64 -5.38 14.84
N ASN A 311 -20.22 -6.44 14.15
CA ASN A 311 -18.81 -6.85 14.00
C ASN A 311 -18.01 -5.84 13.13
N ARG A 312 -17.66 -4.69 13.75
CA ARG A 312 -17.04 -3.51 13.12
C ARG A 312 -15.74 -3.96 12.42
N PRO A 313 -15.61 -3.80 11.09
CA PRO A 313 -14.62 -4.54 10.30
C PRO A 313 -13.18 -4.21 10.68
N THR A 314 -12.56 -5.15 11.41
CA THR A 314 -11.17 -5.11 11.94
C THR A 314 -10.11 -4.80 10.87
N ARG A 315 -10.43 -5.09 9.60
CA ARG A 315 -9.70 -4.70 8.38
C ARG A 315 -9.23 -3.24 8.36
N ARG A 316 -10.00 -2.29 8.94
CA ARG A 316 -9.62 -0.86 8.96
C ARG A 316 -8.47 -0.55 9.95
N VAL A 317 -8.51 -1.09 11.16
CA VAL A 317 -7.47 -0.86 12.20
C VAL A 317 -6.11 -1.45 11.78
N HIS A 318 -6.14 -2.56 11.04
CA HIS A 318 -4.94 -3.20 10.48
C HIS A 318 -4.21 -2.32 9.46
N GLY A 319 -4.94 -1.53 8.66
CA GLY A 319 -4.38 -0.70 7.59
C GLY A 319 -3.53 0.47 8.11
N ASP A 320 -3.91 1.06 9.24
CA ASP A 320 -3.21 2.16 9.91
C ASP A 320 -1.77 1.78 10.31
N ARG A 321 -1.61 0.65 11.02
CA ARG A 321 -0.31 0.21 11.58
C ARG A 321 0.76 -0.03 10.52
N THR A 322 0.45 -0.80 9.48
CA THR A 322 1.39 -1.05 8.37
C THR A 322 1.70 0.23 7.59
N THR A 323 0.80 1.21 7.58
CA THR A 323 1.06 2.48 6.87
C THR A 323 1.93 3.42 7.69
N LYS A 324 1.77 3.48 9.02
CA LYS A 324 2.70 4.17 9.93
C LYS A 324 4.11 3.58 9.88
N MET A 325 4.23 2.25 9.79
CA MET A 325 5.51 1.55 9.56
C MET A 325 6.18 2.00 8.25
N LEU A 326 5.45 2.01 7.13
CA LEU A 326 5.99 2.42 5.82
C LEU A 326 6.33 3.93 5.77
N LEU A 327 5.58 4.79 6.45
CA LEU A 327 5.92 6.20 6.64
C LEU A 327 7.27 6.35 7.38
N PHE A 328 7.49 5.61 8.46
CA PHE A 328 8.75 5.71 9.21
C PHE A 328 9.96 5.26 8.36
N ILE A 329 9.83 4.13 7.64
CA ILE A 329 10.84 3.66 6.67
C ILE A 329 11.15 4.76 5.64
N THR A 330 10.11 5.39 5.11
CA THR A 330 10.23 6.46 4.11
C THR A 330 11.00 7.68 4.64
N VAL A 331 10.74 8.08 5.89
CA VAL A 331 11.47 9.20 6.53
C VAL A 331 12.96 8.86 6.69
N VAL A 332 13.30 7.64 7.13
CA VAL A 332 14.70 7.21 7.21
C VAL A 332 15.36 7.17 5.83
N LEU A 333 14.65 6.73 4.80
CA LEU A 333 15.14 6.74 3.41
C LEU A 333 15.45 8.15 2.93
N ILE A 334 14.57 9.12 3.15
CA ILE A 334 14.84 10.52 2.77
C ILE A 334 16.06 11.06 3.53
N MET A 335 16.08 10.93 4.86
CA MET A 335 17.14 11.49 5.71
C MET A 335 18.53 10.91 5.43
N SER A 336 18.63 9.62 5.11
CA SER A 336 19.90 8.94 4.83
C SER A 336 20.42 9.18 3.40
N TRP A 337 19.56 9.56 2.45
CA TRP A 337 19.96 9.90 1.09
C TRP A 337 20.40 11.36 0.92
N ILE A 338 19.84 12.29 1.70
CA ILE A 338 20.16 13.73 1.61
C ILE A 338 21.69 13.99 1.60
N PRO A 339 22.52 13.40 2.50
CA PRO A 339 23.97 13.59 2.46
C PRO A 339 24.60 13.14 1.14
N TYR A 340 24.22 11.96 0.63
CA TYR A 340 24.72 11.45 -0.65
C TYR A 340 24.34 12.36 -1.82
N VAL A 341 23.06 12.76 -1.91
CA VAL A 341 22.55 13.57 -3.02
C VAL A 341 23.17 14.96 -3.03
N LEU A 342 23.32 15.60 -1.86
CA LEU A 342 24.00 16.90 -1.74
C LEU A 342 25.47 16.81 -2.19
N ILE A 343 26.23 15.83 -1.69
CA ILE A 343 27.63 15.61 -2.07
C ILE A 343 27.75 15.30 -3.57
N PHE A 344 26.85 14.48 -4.11
CA PHE A 344 26.85 14.08 -5.51
C PHE A 344 26.47 15.23 -6.45
N ALA A 345 25.60 16.15 -6.03
CA ALA A 345 25.22 17.33 -6.79
C ALA A 345 26.32 18.42 -6.83
N LEU A 346 27.32 18.39 -5.94
CA LEU A 346 28.39 19.40 -5.94
C LEU A 346 29.19 19.42 -7.25
N PRO A 347 29.54 20.61 -7.78
CA PRO A 347 30.56 20.77 -8.80
C PRO A 347 31.95 20.46 -8.22
N ALA A 348 32.89 20.07 -9.09
CA ALA A 348 34.20 19.56 -8.67
C ALA A 348 34.98 20.52 -7.75
N HIS A 349 34.97 21.83 -8.04
CA HIS A 349 35.65 22.84 -7.21
C HIS A 349 35.07 22.92 -5.78
N ALA A 350 33.75 22.81 -5.63
CA ALA A 350 33.09 22.86 -4.32
C ALA A 350 33.31 21.58 -3.51
N TYR A 351 33.34 20.42 -4.19
CA TYR A 351 33.72 19.15 -3.57
C TYR A 351 35.18 19.18 -3.07
N ILE A 352 36.12 19.67 -3.90
CA ILE A 352 37.52 19.84 -3.51
C ILE A 352 37.64 20.80 -2.31
N TYR A 353 36.95 21.95 -2.34
CA TYR A 353 36.93 22.89 -1.22
C TYR A 353 36.40 22.25 0.08
N LEU A 354 35.28 21.53 0.02
CA LEU A 354 34.71 20.81 1.16
C LEU A 354 35.73 19.81 1.77
N VAL A 355 36.42 19.04 0.92
CA VAL A 355 37.36 17.97 1.29
C VAL A 355 38.75 18.47 1.71
N THR A 356 39.10 19.73 1.43
CA THR A 356 40.43 20.32 1.74
C THR A 356 40.41 21.50 2.71
N ARG A 357 39.26 22.16 2.91
CA ARG A 357 39.14 23.39 3.71
C ARG A 357 38.10 23.35 4.82
N ILE A 358 37.12 22.43 4.76
CA ILE A 358 36.03 22.33 5.75
C ILE A 358 36.13 21.03 6.56
N THR A 359 36.35 19.90 5.90
CA THR A 359 36.41 18.58 6.54
C THR A 359 37.32 17.64 5.75
N SER A 360 37.48 16.38 6.16
CA SER A 360 38.34 15.40 5.48
C SER A 360 37.62 14.54 4.46
N HIS A 361 38.36 13.98 3.50
CA HIS A 361 37.83 13.02 2.53
C HIS A 361 37.11 11.84 3.19
N HIS A 362 37.65 11.30 4.29
CA HIS A 362 37.06 10.17 5.02
C HIS A 362 35.68 10.52 5.63
N VAL A 363 35.47 11.76 6.06
CA VAL A 363 34.17 12.23 6.57
C VAL A 363 33.17 12.34 5.42
N VAL A 364 33.50 13.05 4.34
CA VAL A 364 32.62 13.19 3.16
C VAL A 364 32.26 11.82 2.57
N TYR A 365 33.26 10.94 2.43
CA TYR A 365 33.08 9.59 1.91
C TYR A 365 32.22 8.71 2.84
N SER A 366 32.30 8.89 4.16
CA SER A 366 31.45 8.15 5.10
C SER A 366 30.03 8.69 5.17
N LEU A 367 29.83 10.02 5.09
CA LEU A 367 28.50 10.64 4.92
C LEU A 367 27.78 10.14 3.66
N ALA A 368 28.49 10.06 2.53
CA ALA A 368 27.96 9.53 1.27
C ALA A 368 27.54 8.05 1.35
N ARG A 369 28.04 7.29 2.34
CA ARG A 369 27.69 5.88 2.58
C ARG A 369 26.48 5.69 3.50
N ILE A 370 25.97 6.73 4.17
CA ILE A 370 24.81 6.63 5.08
C ILE A 370 23.56 6.10 4.35
N ARG A 371 23.40 6.35 3.04
CA ARG A 371 22.30 5.78 2.22
C ARG A 371 22.22 4.24 2.28
N GLY A 372 23.33 3.55 2.58
CA GLY A 372 23.37 2.10 2.73
C GLY A 372 22.61 1.56 3.95
N PHE A 373 22.39 2.39 4.97
CA PHE A 373 21.66 2.00 6.20
C PHE A 373 20.17 1.72 5.94
N ASN A 374 19.61 2.14 4.81
CA ASN A 374 18.24 1.78 4.42
C ASN A 374 18.06 0.27 4.25
N HIS A 375 19.08 -0.39 3.70
CA HIS A 375 19.02 -1.82 3.45
C HIS A 375 18.99 -2.64 4.76
N MET A 376 19.49 -2.10 5.89
CA MET A 376 19.33 -2.75 7.20
C MET A 376 18.07 -2.34 7.97
N ILE A 377 17.66 -1.06 7.89
CA ILE A 377 16.71 -0.49 8.87
C ILE A 377 15.32 -1.13 8.78
N ASN A 378 14.95 -1.64 7.61
CA ASN A 378 13.66 -2.27 7.35
C ASN A 378 13.33 -3.38 8.37
N GLY A 379 14.27 -4.29 8.67
CA GLY A 379 14.06 -5.35 9.67
C GLY A 379 13.59 -4.81 11.03
N PHE A 380 14.25 -3.75 11.52
CA PHE A 380 13.95 -3.12 12.80
C PHE A 380 12.60 -2.39 12.81
N VAL A 381 12.27 -1.65 11.74
CA VAL A 381 11.00 -0.88 11.69
C VAL A 381 9.79 -1.81 11.57
N TYR A 382 9.91 -2.89 10.80
CA TYR A 382 8.89 -3.94 10.75
C TYR A 382 8.70 -4.58 12.13
N TRP A 383 9.80 -4.96 12.80
CA TRP A 383 9.73 -5.53 14.15
C TRP A 383 9.12 -4.57 15.17
N ALA A 384 9.50 -3.28 15.17
CA ALA A 384 9.07 -2.30 16.17
C ALA A 384 7.61 -1.82 15.96
N VAL A 385 7.25 -1.43 14.73
CA VAL A 385 5.99 -0.72 14.45
C VAL A 385 4.85 -1.65 14.06
N ASN A 386 5.14 -2.87 13.56
CA ASN A 386 4.13 -3.80 13.09
C ASN A 386 3.95 -5.01 14.04
N PRO A 387 3.00 -4.95 15.01
CA PRO A 387 2.77 -6.06 15.93
C PRO A 387 2.22 -7.32 15.24
N VAL A 388 1.63 -7.19 14.05
CA VAL A 388 1.17 -8.31 13.22
C VAL A 388 2.37 -9.07 12.68
N PHE A 389 3.37 -8.34 12.18
CA PHE A 389 4.65 -8.92 11.76
C PHE A 389 5.34 -9.68 12.91
N ARG A 390 5.29 -9.17 14.15
CA ARG A 390 5.77 -9.90 15.33
C ARG A 390 4.99 -11.21 15.60
N GLN A 391 3.71 -11.30 15.23
CA GLN A 391 2.93 -12.53 15.29
C GLN A 391 3.27 -13.48 14.13
N ASP A 392 3.38 -12.95 12.90
CA ASP A 392 3.83 -13.69 11.72
C ASP A 392 5.19 -14.36 11.97
N MET A 393 6.17 -13.60 12.49
CA MET A 393 7.50 -14.09 12.90
C MET A 393 7.42 -15.28 13.86
N LYS A 394 6.59 -15.18 14.92
CA LYS A 394 6.40 -16.30 15.87
C LYS A 394 5.87 -17.55 15.17
N GLN A 395 4.96 -17.40 14.20
CA GLN A 395 4.48 -18.52 13.38
C GLN A 395 5.56 -19.09 12.46
N VAL A 396 6.49 -18.27 11.93
CA VAL A 396 7.67 -18.78 11.19
C VAL A 396 8.53 -19.66 12.10
N PHE A 397 8.92 -19.18 13.29
CA PHE A 397 9.75 -19.96 14.22
C PHE A 397 9.06 -21.25 14.69
N ILE A 398 7.75 -21.22 14.95
CA ILE A 398 6.97 -22.42 15.31
C ILE A 398 6.96 -23.44 14.15
N ARG A 399 6.82 -22.99 12.90
CA ARG A 399 6.86 -23.86 11.71
C ARG A 399 8.25 -24.45 11.48
N LEU A 400 9.30 -23.64 11.58
CA LEU A 400 10.69 -24.10 11.45
C LEU A 400 11.02 -25.16 12.50
N ARG A 401 10.69 -24.92 13.79
CA ARG A 401 10.90 -25.91 14.85
C ARG A 401 10.12 -27.21 14.61
N LYS A 402 8.94 -27.16 13.99
CA LYS A 402 8.17 -28.36 13.59
C LYS A 402 8.75 -29.10 12.38
N LEU A 403 9.66 -28.48 11.62
CA LEU A 403 10.39 -29.11 10.52
C LEU A 403 11.74 -29.67 10.99
N THR A 404 12.42 -29.02 11.94
CA THR A 404 13.67 -29.52 12.55
C THR A 404 13.45 -30.67 13.54
N ASN A 405 12.22 -30.82 14.07
CA ASN A 405 11.81 -31.91 14.94
C ASN A 405 11.12 -33.06 14.15
N ARG A 406 11.51 -33.28 12.90
CA ARG A 406 11.07 -34.36 12.01
C ARG A 406 12.28 -34.95 11.29
#